data_AF-A0A2U9PCM5-F1
#
_entry.id   AF-A0A2U9PCM5-F1
#
_cell.length_a   1.000
_cell.length_b   1.000
_cell.length_c   1.000
_cell.angle_alpha   90.00
_cell.angle_beta   90.00
_cell.angle_gamma   90.00
#
_symmetry.space_group_name_H-M   'P 1'
#
loop_
_entity.id
_entity.type
_entity.pdbx_description
1 polymer ?
#
loop_
_entity_poly.entity_id
_entity_poly.type
_entity_poly.pdbx_seq_one_letter_code
_entity_poly.pdbx_strand_id
1 'polypeptide(L)'
;MVVALCLTVWDLLRMWLREPPRWTDRLGLAFWGTVSVLAAERWGPHWLVVVAWSVTGFCMLGAVAAAAVGALPTVPVVDAAQLRQRLLAACGPDGPETTTVGVSSTGFVAVRTTGAPSHVLAARLERGCPFCLVEEILTEVGQDAEQAVERYRGERSRGVNAMAVLTRTAPDAGRRADILPMTGNRKPFRAACATHALP
;
A
#
# COMPACT_ATOMS: atom_id res chain seq x y z
N MET A 1 -18.19 -11.86 -36.48
CA MET A 1 -18.72 -11.86 -35.10
C MET A 1 -17.81 -12.64 -34.14
N VAL A 2 -17.60 -13.96 -34.30
CA VAL A 2 -16.69 -14.74 -33.42
C VAL A 2 -15.28 -14.14 -33.36
N VAL A 3 -14.73 -13.74 -34.51
CA VAL A 3 -13.43 -13.06 -34.58
C VAL A 3 -13.39 -11.78 -33.73
N ALA A 4 -14.44 -10.96 -33.77
CA ALA A 4 -14.51 -9.72 -32.99
C ALA A 4 -14.58 -10.02 -31.48
N LEU A 5 -15.32 -11.06 -31.06
CA LEU A 5 -15.35 -11.49 -29.66
C LEU A 5 -13.99 -11.98 -29.18
N CYS A 6 -13.30 -12.78 -30.00
CA CYS A 6 -11.94 -13.22 -29.69
C CYS A 6 -10.98 -12.03 -29.55
N LEU A 7 -11.12 -11.00 -30.38
CA LEU A 7 -10.32 -9.77 -30.29
C LEU A 7 -10.64 -8.96 -29.03
N THR A 8 -11.92 -8.87 -28.63
CA THR A 8 -12.32 -8.25 -27.34
C THR A 8 -11.67 -8.96 -26.15
N VAL A 9 -11.74 -10.30 -26.12
CA VAL A 9 -11.12 -11.11 -25.05
C VAL A 9 -9.60 -10.98 -25.08
N TRP A 10 -9.00 -10.98 -26.27
CA TRP A 10 -7.57 -10.80 -26.44
C TRP A 10 -7.09 -9.44 -25.92
N ASP A 11 -7.82 -8.37 -26.18
CA ASP A 11 -7.47 -7.02 -25.72
C ASP A 11 -7.55 -6.90 -24.19
N LEU A 12 -8.54 -7.54 -23.57
CA LEU A 12 -8.59 -7.66 -22.12
C LEU A 12 -7.38 -8.42 -21.58
N LEU A 13 -7.02 -9.55 -22.20
CA LEU A 13 -5.86 -10.34 -21.79
C LEU A 13 -4.56 -9.53 -21.92
N ARG A 14 -4.40 -8.74 -23.00
CA ARG A 14 -3.27 -7.84 -23.18
C ARG A 14 -3.21 -6.75 -22.11
N MET A 15 -4.36 -6.22 -21.68
CA MET A 15 -4.42 -5.29 -20.55
C MET A 15 -4.00 -5.94 -19.24
N TRP A 16 -4.31 -7.21 -19.02
CA TRP A 16 -3.91 -7.95 -17.83
C TRP A 16 -2.43 -8.32 -17.82
N LEU A 17 -1.85 -8.64 -18.98
CA LEU A 17 -0.45 -9.05 -19.11
C LEU A 17 0.53 -7.86 -19.12
N ARG A 18 0.05 -6.61 -19.19
CA ARG A 18 0.90 -5.42 -19.32
C ARG A 18 0.62 -4.41 -18.22
N GLU A 19 1.65 -4.07 -17.46
CA GLU A 19 1.64 -2.97 -16.50
C GLU A 19 2.62 -1.86 -16.95
N PRO A 20 2.15 -0.64 -17.32
CA PRO A 20 0.76 -0.22 -17.44
C PRO A 20 0.11 -0.63 -18.78
N PRO A 21 -1.22 -0.82 -18.81
CA PRO A 21 -1.96 -1.14 -20.04
C PRO A 21 -1.91 0.03 -21.02
N ARG A 22 -1.69 -0.26 -22.31
CA ARG A 22 -1.64 0.78 -23.35
C ARG A 22 -3.03 1.33 -23.63
N TRP A 23 -3.10 2.62 -23.97
CA TRP A 23 -4.37 3.26 -24.34
C TRP A 23 -5.02 2.61 -25.57
N THR A 24 -4.19 2.10 -26.49
CA THR A 24 -4.63 1.31 -27.66
C THR A 24 -5.37 0.03 -27.29
N ASP A 25 -4.99 -0.62 -26.19
CA ASP A 25 -5.61 -1.89 -25.75
C ASP A 25 -7.01 -1.61 -25.18
N ARG A 26 -7.20 -0.46 -24.51
CA ARG A 26 -8.52 0.01 -24.03
C ARG A 26 -9.46 0.40 -25.17
N LEU A 27 -8.95 1.12 -26.16
CA LEU A 27 -9.72 1.48 -27.35
C LEU A 27 -10.12 0.25 -28.16
N GLY A 28 -9.19 -0.70 -28.32
CA GLY A 28 -9.46 -1.97 -28.98
C GLY A 28 -10.58 -2.74 -28.30
N LEU A 29 -10.53 -2.84 -26.96
CA LEU A 29 -11.58 -3.49 -26.18
C LEU A 29 -12.97 -2.87 -26.42
N ALA A 30 -13.06 -1.54 -26.39
CA ALA A 30 -14.32 -0.82 -26.61
C ALA A 30 -14.83 -0.98 -28.05
N PHE A 31 -13.92 -0.87 -29.02
CA PHE A 31 -14.23 -1.00 -30.43
C PHE A 31 -14.73 -2.41 -30.77
N TRP A 32 -13.96 -3.44 -30.43
CA TRP A 32 -14.31 -4.83 -30.74
C TRP A 32 -15.52 -5.33 -29.96
N GLY A 33 -15.71 -4.87 -28.71
CA GLY A 33 -16.93 -5.12 -27.94
C GLY A 33 -18.17 -4.59 -28.67
N THR A 34 -18.13 -3.32 -29.09
CA THR A 34 -19.23 -2.67 -29.82
C THR A 34 -19.51 -3.37 -31.15
N VAL A 35 -18.46 -3.66 -31.94
CA VAL A 35 -18.58 -4.37 -33.22
C VAL A 35 -19.16 -5.76 -33.04
N SER A 36 -18.79 -6.47 -31.97
CA SER A 36 -19.31 -7.82 -31.67
C SER A 36 -20.80 -7.81 -31.38
N VAL A 37 -21.26 -6.85 -30.56
CA VAL A 37 -22.69 -6.67 -30.23
C VAL A 37 -23.50 -6.30 -31.47
N LEU A 38 -23.07 -5.29 -32.23
CA LEU A 38 -23.75 -4.86 -33.46
C LEU A 38 -23.81 -5.97 -34.52
N ALA A 39 -22.72 -6.75 -34.67
CA ALA A 39 -22.69 -7.87 -35.59
C ALA A 39 -23.63 -9.01 -35.15
N ALA A 40 -23.73 -9.27 -33.84
CA ALA A 40 -24.64 -10.26 -33.30
C ALA A 40 -26.11 -9.86 -33.50
N GLU A 41 -26.46 -8.58 -33.27
CA GLU A 41 -27.83 -8.08 -33.45
C GLU A 41 -28.29 -8.09 -34.90
N ARG A 42 -27.38 -7.79 -35.84
CA ARG A 42 -27.73 -7.64 -37.26
C ARG A 42 -27.68 -8.94 -38.07
N TRP A 43 -26.81 -9.88 -37.70
CA TRP A 43 -26.51 -11.05 -38.53
C TRP A 43 -26.49 -12.38 -37.77
N GLY A 44 -26.68 -12.37 -36.44
CA GLY A 44 -26.62 -13.56 -35.60
C GLY A 44 -28.01 -14.05 -35.16
N PRO A 45 -28.20 -15.36 -34.94
CA PRO A 45 -29.34 -15.84 -34.16
C PRO A 45 -29.38 -15.18 -32.78
N HIS A 46 -30.58 -14.94 -32.25
CA HIS A 46 -30.81 -14.13 -31.02
C HIS A 46 -30.02 -14.59 -29.78
N TRP A 47 -29.70 -15.89 -29.67
CA TRP A 47 -28.87 -16.39 -28.56
C TRP A 47 -27.43 -15.81 -28.58
N LEU A 48 -26.90 -15.46 -29.76
CA LEU A 48 -25.58 -14.84 -29.89
C LEU A 48 -25.54 -13.41 -29.40
N VAL A 49 -26.66 -12.69 -29.45
CA VAL A 49 -26.77 -11.34 -28.89
C VAL A 49 -26.54 -11.39 -27.38
N VAL A 50 -27.18 -12.35 -26.71
CA VAL A 50 -26.99 -12.59 -25.27
C VAL A 50 -25.52 -12.92 -24.95
N VAL A 51 -24.90 -13.80 -25.74
CA VAL A 51 -23.47 -14.13 -25.57
C VAL A 51 -22.57 -12.92 -25.78
N ALA A 52 -22.79 -12.13 -26.84
CA ALA A 52 -21.98 -10.97 -27.16
C ALA A 52 -22.08 -9.85 -26.10
N TRP A 53 -23.29 -9.58 -25.61
CA TRP A 53 -23.52 -8.66 -24.50
C TRP A 53 -22.86 -9.15 -23.21
N SER A 54 -23.00 -10.45 -22.88
CA SER A 54 -22.40 -11.02 -21.68
C SER A 54 -20.88 -10.91 -21.69
N VAL A 55 -20.23 -11.36 -22.77
CA VAL A 55 -18.76 -11.32 -22.90
C VAL A 55 -18.26 -9.88 -22.85
N THR A 56 -18.87 -8.97 -23.62
CA THR A 56 -18.46 -7.56 -23.63
C THR A 56 -18.64 -6.92 -22.25
N GLY A 57 -19.76 -7.18 -21.57
CA GLY A 57 -20.02 -6.71 -20.22
C GLY A 57 -19.00 -7.21 -19.20
N PHE A 58 -18.69 -8.52 -19.21
CA PHE A 58 -17.66 -9.09 -18.35
C PHE A 58 -16.28 -8.49 -18.62
N CYS A 59 -15.93 -8.28 -19.89
CA CYS A 59 -14.64 -7.68 -20.22
C CYS A 59 -14.54 -6.22 -19.76
N MET A 60 -15.61 -5.43 -19.90
CA MET A 60 -15.66 -4.06 -19.41
C MET A 60 -15.57 -3.99 -17.88
N LEU A 61 -16.29 -4.86 -17.17
CA LEU A 61 -16.18 -4.97 -15.72
C LEU A 61 -14.76 -5.34 -15.29
N GLY A 62 -14.13 -6.29 -15.99
CA GLY A 62 -12.73 -6.68 -15.75
C GLY A 62 -11.74 -5.52 -15.98
N ALA A 63 -11.95 -4.71 -17.02
CA ALA A 63 -11.14 -3.52 -17.29
C ALA A 63 -11.31 -2.43 -16.21
N VAL A 64 -12.55 -2.21 -15.72
CA VAL A 64 -12.84 -1.28 -14.62
C VAL A 64 -12.19 -1.75 -13.32
N ALA A 65 -12.31 -3.04 -13.00
CA ALA A 65 -11.66 -3.62 -11.82
C ALA A 65 -10.13 -3.48 -11.88
N ALA A 66 -9.51 -3.78 -13.04
CA ALA A 66 -8.07 -3.61 -13.23
C ALA A 66 -7.63 -2.14 -13.09
N ALA A 67 -8.41 -1.19 -13.63
CA ALA A 67 -8.14 0.23 -13.45
C ALA A 67 -8.27 0.68 -11.98
N ALA A 68 -9.27 0.15 -11.26
CA ALA A 68 -9.47 0.44 -9.84
C ALA A 68 -8.32 -0.10 -8.98
N VAL A 69 -7.82 -1.30 -9.28
CA VAL A 69 -6.64 -1.88 -8.61
C VAL A 69 -5.38 -1.08 -8.93
N GLY A 70 -5.17 -0.68 -10.19
CA GLY A 70 -4.02 0.14 -10.61
C GLY A 70 -4.04 1.57 -10.06
N ALA A 71 -5.19 2.06 -9.61
CA ALA A 71 -5.33 3.36 -8.93
C ALA A 71 -5.01 3.28 -7.42
N LEU A 72 -4.81 2.08 -6.86
CA LEU A 72 -4.36 1.96 -5.49
C LEU A 72 -2.92 2.50 -5.39
N PRO A 73 -2.62 3.35 -4.40
CA PRO A 73 -1.27 3.88 -4.23
C PRO A 73 -0.28 2.72 -4.04
N THR A 74 0.66 2.59 -4.97
CA THR A 74 1.74 1.61 -4.88
C THR A 74 2.65 2.03 -3.74
N VAL A 75 2.73 1.17 -2.71
CA VAL A 75 3.62 1.41 -1.58
C VAL A 75 5.06 1.22 -2.07
N PRO A 76 5.90 2.26 -2.08
CA PRO A 76 7.27 2.15 -2.58
C PRO A 76 8.08 1.17 -1.74
N VAL A 77 8.92 0.38 -2.41
CA VAL A 77 9.97 -0.41 -1.76
C VAL A 77 11.18 0.49 -1.58
N VAL A 78 11.68 0.61 -0.36
CA VAL A 78 12.79 1.49 0.01
C VAL A 78 13.83 0.75 0.82
N ASP A 79 15.08 1.20 0.72
CA ASP A 79 16.16 0.75 1.58
C ASP A 79 15.92 1.23 3.03
N ALA A 80 16.24 0.38 4.00
CA ALA A 80 16.00 0.64 5.42
C ALA A 80 16.84 1.80 5.96
N ALA A 81 18.11 1.92 5.53
CA ALA A 81 18.99 3.01 5.95
C ALA A 81 18.53 4.34 5.34
N GLN A 82 18.05 4.34 4.08
CA GLN A 82 17.46 5.53 3.48
C GLN A 82 16.19 5.98 4.21
N LEU A 83 15.30 5.04 4.56
CA LEU A 83 14.10 5.37 5.32
C LEU A 83 14.46 5.87 6.73
N ARG A 84 15.43 5.24 7.40
CA ARG A 84 15.96 5.67 8.70
C ARG A 84 16.43 7.13 8.63
N GLN A 85 17.31 7.46 7.69
CA GLN A 85 17.83 8.82 7.53
C GLN A 85 16.72 9.84 7.30
N ARG A 86 15.73 9.52 6.46
CA ARG A 86 14.58 10.41 6.23
C ARG A 86 13.74 10.63 7.49
N LEU A 87 13.53 9.58 8.29
CA LEU A 87 12.79 9.66 9.54
C LEU A 87 13.53 10.44 10.62
N LEU A 88 14.85 10.23 10.76
CA LEU A 88 15.68 10.99 11.68
C LEU A 88 15.72 12.48 11.30
N ALA A 89 15.87 12.78 10.00
CA ALA A 89 15.80 14.15 9.49
C ALA A 89 14.44 14.79 9.78
N ALA A 90 13.34 14.06 9.55
CA ALA A 90 12.00 14.52 9.92
C ALA A 90 11.87 14.72 11.43
N CYS A 91 12.58 13.95 12.26
CA CYS A 91 12.54 14.10 13.71
C CYS A 91 13.47 15.21 14.25
N GLY A 92 14.20 15.94 13.39
CA GLY A 92 15.06 17.03 13.79
C GLY A 92 14.35 18.23 14.44
N PRO A 93 15.12 19.26 14.86
CA PRO A 93 14.59 20.45 15.56
C PRO A 93 13.58 21.22 14.70
N ASP A 94 13.85 21.38 13.41
CA ASP A 94 12.98 22.01 12.42
C ASP A 94 11.87 21.07 11.89
N GLY A 95 11.80 19.86 12.44
CA GLY A 95 10.81 18.86 12.07
C GLY A 95 9.38 19.20 12.48
N PRO A 96 8.41 18.35 12.12
CA PRO A 96 7.03 18.50 12.56
C PRO A 96 6.89 18.27 14.07
N GLU A 97 5.80 18.78 14.63
CA GLU A 97 5.48 18.70 16.06
C GLU A 97 5.35 17.26 16.53
N THR A 98 4.66 16.41 15.76
CA THR A 98 4.60 14.97 16.05
C THR A 98 4.93 14.15 14.81
N THR A 99 5.63 13.04 15.05
CA THR A 99 5.91 12.02 14.04
C THR A 99 5.43 10.68 14.59
N THR A 100 4.39 10.13 14.00
CA THR A 100 3.88 8.81 14.32
C THR A 100 4.50 7.79 13.37
N VAL A 101 5.12 6.74 13.90
CA VAL A 101 5.68 5.63 13.12
C VAL A 101 5.09 4.32 13.61
N GLY A 102 4.62 3.48 12.70
CA GLY A 102 4.11 2.15 13.03
C GLY A 102 4.32 1.16 11.90
N VAL A 103 4.13 -0.12 12.19
CA VAL A 103 4.20 -1.17 11.17
C VAL A 103 2.79 -1.70 10.93
N SER A 104 2.34 -1.71 9.69
CA SER A 104 1.02 -2.26 9.34
C SER A 104 1.00 -3.79 9.50
N SER A 105 -0.19 -4.38 9.50
CA SER A 105 -0.37 -5.83 9.49
C SER A 105 0.20 -6.53 8.24
N THR A 106 0.45 -5.76 7.17
CA THR A 106 1.09 -6.21 5.93
C THR A 106 2.61 -5.98 5.90
N GLY A 107 3.18 -5.41 6.96
CA GLY A 107 4.62 -5.22 7.11
C GLY A 107 5.17 -3.93 6.47
N PHE A 108 4.31 -3.01 6.05
CA PHE A 108 4.75 -1.68 5.62
C PHE A 108 4.99 -0.79 6.84
N VAL A 109 6.01 0.06 6.76
CA VAL A 109 6.24 1.12 7.74
C VAL A 109 5.37 2.30 7.34
N ALA A 110 4.43 2.65 8.22
CA ALA A 110 3.53 3.79 8.07
C ALA A 110 4.04 4.94 8.94
N VAL A 111 4.13 6.12 8.34
CA VAL A 111 4.64 7.33 8.96
C VAL A 111 3.62 8.43 8.72
N ARG A 112 3.26 9.13 9.78
CA ARG A 112 2.36 10.28 9.71
C ARG A 112 2.91 11.39 10.57
N THR A 113 2.99 12.59 10.04
CA THR A 113 3.36 13.76 10.83
C THR A 113 2.22 14.74 11.01
N THR A 114 2.26 15.47 12.12
CA THR A 114 1.37 16.62 12.39
C THR A 114 2.19 17.86 12.64
N GLY A 115 1.65 19.03 12.26
CA GLY A 115 2.42 20.28 12.18
C GLY A 115 3.05 20.48 10.80
N ALA A 116 3.65 21.64 10.58
CA ALA A 116 4.32 21.95 9.32
C ALA A 116 5.79 21.48 9.38
N PRO A 117 6.29 20.66 8.43
CA PRO A 117 5.59 20.07 7.29
C PRO A 117 4.81 18.77 7.63
N SER A 118 3.56 18.69 7.19
CA SER A 118 2.71 17.51 7.38
C SER A 118 2.84 16.54 6.20
N HIS A 119 3.13 15.27 6.46
CA HIS A 119 3.22 14.23 5.44
C HIS A 119 2.67 12.89 5.93
N VAL A 120 2.18 12.10 4.98
CA VAL A 120 1.81 10.70 5.18
C VAL A 120 2.64 9.87 4.21
N LEU A 121 3.38 8.92 4.75
CA LEU A 121 4.24 8.01 3.98
C LEU A 121 3.92 6.58 4.39
N ALA A 122 3.80 5.69 3.41
CA ALA A 122 3.87 4.25 3.64
C ALA A 122 5.02 3.73 2.78
N ALA A 123 5.84 2.84 3.34
CA ALA A 123 6.93 2.24 2.59
C ALA A 123 7.15 0.77 2.99
N ARG A 124 7.52 -0.07 2.03
CA ARG A 124 7.98 -1.43 2.28
C ARG A 124 9.50 -1.42 2.36
N LEU A 125 10.07 -2.11 3.34
CA LEU A 125 11.52 -2.30 3.35
C LEU A 125 11.93 -3.32 2.29
N GLU A 126 12.99 -3.02 1.54
CA GLU A 126 13.63 -3.99 0.64
C GLU A 126 14.19 -5.17 1.44
N ARG A 127 14.86 -4.87 2.56
CA ARG A 127 15.49 -5.83 3.48
C ARG A 127 15.39 -5.31 4.91
N GLY A 128 15.55 -6.23 5.86
CA GLY A 128 15.52 -5.92 7.29
C GLY A 128 14.14 -6.03 7.93
N CYS A 129 14.11 -5.94 9.26
CA CYS A 129 12.88 -6.02 10.04
C CYS A 129 12.28 -4.61 10.19
N PRO A 130 11.00 -4.38 9.80
CA PRO A 130 10.38 -3.07 9.97
C PRO A 130 10.25 -2.68 11.44
N PHE A 131 10.22 -3.64 12.36
CA PHE A 131 10.16 -3.38 13.79
C PHE A 131 11.51 -3.01 14.39
N CYS A 132 12.62 -3.61 13.92
CA CYS A 132 13.96 -3.15 14.28
C CYS A 132 14.16 -1.70 13.85
N LEU A 133 13.69 -1.32 12.65
CA LEU A 133 13.76 0.08 12.22
C LEU A 133 13.01 1.02 13.18
N VAL A 134 11.81 0.66 13.63
CA VAL A 134 11.07 1.48 14.60
C VAL A 134 11.83 1.60 15.93
N GLU A 135 12.40 0.49 16.42
CA GLU A 135 13.21 0.50 17.62
C GLU A 135 14.47 1.36 17.48
N GLU A 136 15.17 1.30 16.35
CA GLU A 136 16.32 2.14 16.05
C GLU A 136 15.94 3.63 16.07
N ILE A 137 14.79 4.00 15.48
CA ILE A 137 14.30 5.38 15.53
C ILE A 137 13.98 5.78 16.97
N LEU A 138 13.28 4.94 17.73
CA LEU A 138 12.97 5.18 19.14
C LEU A 138 14.24 5.40 19.96
N THR A 139 15.29 4.60 19.72
CA THR A 139 16.57 4.71 20.41
C THR A 139 17.32 6.00 20.05
N GLU A 140 17.28 6.43 18.79
CA GLU A 140 18.05 7.60 18.36
C GLU A 140 17.42 8.94 18.77
N VAL A 141 16.09 9.04 18.81
CA VAL A 141 15.38 10.33 19.02
C VAL A 141 14.59 10.41 20.31
N GLY A 142 14.35 9.27 20.97
CA GLY A 142 13.54 9.18 22.18
C GLY A 142 14.29 9.63 23.43
N GLN A 143 13.72 10.55 24.20
CA GLN A 143 14.20 10.94 25.53
C GLN A 143 14.26 9.75 26.50
N ASP A 144 13.26 8.88 26.45
CA ASP A 144 13.13 7.67 27.25
C ASP A 144 13.26 6.42 26.36
N ALA A 145 14.25 6.43 25.47
CA ALA A 145 14.50 5.42 24.44
C ALA A 145 14.31 3.97 24.93
N GLU A 146 14.99 3.59 26.02
CA GLU A 146 14.95 2.23 26.56
C GLU A 146 13.54 1.83 27.00
N GLN A 147 12.86 2.69 27.76
CA GLN A 147 11.50 2.44 28.23
C GLN A 147 10.49 2.38 27.08
N ALA A 148 10.66 3.25 26.06
CA ALA A 148 9.81 3.25 24.88
C ALA A 148 9.97 1.97 24.05
N VAL A 149 11.21 1.51 23.83
CA VAL A 149 11.50 0.25 23.15
C VAL A 149 10.95 -0.95 23.92
N GLU A 150 11.11 -0.97 25.25
CA GLU A 150 10.56 -2.04 26.09
C GLU A 150 9.03 -2.10 26.01
N ARG A 151 8.35 -0.96 26.11
CA ARG A 151 6.88 -0.89 25.93
C ARG A 151 6.47 -1.33 24.53
N TYR A 152 7.19 -0.92 23.50
CA TYR A 152 6.91 -1.32 22.11
C TYR A 152 7.01 -2.83 21.91
N ARG A 153 8.07 -3.45 22.43
CA ARG A 153 8.26 -4.91 22.42
C ARG A 153 7.18 -5.62 23.25
N GLY A 154 6.81 -5.06 24.39
CA GLY A 154 5.78 -5.59 25.28
C GLY A 154 4.39 -5.64 24.65
N GLU A 155 3.98 -4.58 23.92
CA GLU A 155 2.73 -4.59 23.17
C GLU A 155 2.75 -5.65 22.05
N ARG A 156 3.88 -5.75 21.35
CA ARG A 156 4.04 -6.75 20.30
C ARG A 156 3.95 -8.18 20.83
N SER A 157 4.61 -8.50 21.94
CA SER A 157 4.60 -9.85 22.52
C SER A 157 3.20 -10.27 22.98
N ARG A 158 2.34 -9.30 23.31
CA ARG A 158 0.91 -9.49 23.58
C ARG A 158 0.07 -9.66 22.31
N GLY A 159 0.69 -9.65 21.14
CA GLY A 159 0.00 -9.73 19.85
C GLY A 159 -0.74 -8.43 19.49
N VAL A 160 -0.35 -7.30 20.06
CA VAL A 160 -0.96 -5.99 19.78
C VAL A 160 -0.07 -5.23 18.81
N ASN A 161 -0.65 -4.76 17.71
CA ASN A 161 0.05 -3.87 16.80
C ASN A 161 0.09 -2.45 17.39
N ALA A 162 1.28 -1.90 17.59
CA ALA A 162 1.51 -0.61 18.22
C ALA A 162 2.21 0.38 17.27
N MET A 163 2.01 1.68 17.54
CA MET A 163 2.69 2.79 16.90
C MET A 163 3.44 3.61 17.96
N ALA A 164 4.58 4.17 17.56
CA ALA A 164 5.34 5.14 18.33
C ALA A 164 4.93 6.55 17.90
N VAL A 165 4.47 7.37 18.85
CA VAL A 165 4.20 8.79 18.65
C VAL A 165 5.37 9.57 19.23
N LEU A 166 6.14 10.21 18.35
CA LEU A 166 7.33 11.00 18.68
C LEU A 166 6.96 12.48 18.72
N THR A 167 6.72 13.00 19.91
CA THR A 167 6.33 14.40 20.14
C THR A 167 7.57 15.24 20.38
N ARG A 168 7.74 16.31 19.60
CA ARG A 168 8.81 17.29 19.81
C ARG A 168 8.61 17.94 21.17
N THR A 169 9.63 17.85 22.02
CA THR A 169 9.69 18.63 23.25
C THR A 169 10.47 19.92 22.98
N ALA A 170 10.70 20.76 23.99
CA ALA A 170 11.43 22.02 23.81
C ALA A 170 12.73 21.83 22.99
N PRO A 171 13.23 22.89 22.30
CA PRO A 171 14.09 22.79 21.10
C PRO A 171 15.31 21.86 21.18
N ASP A 172 15.87 21.64 22.37
CA ASP A 172 17.12 20.90 22.57
C ASP A 172 16.97 19.56 23.28
N ALA A 173 15.75 19.18 23.68
CA ALA A 173 15.57 18.06 24.62
C ALA A 173 15.33 16.71 23.93
N GLY A 174 15.23 16.63 22.60
CA GLY A 174 14.85 15.40 21.89
C GLY A 174 13.34 15.20 21.81
N ARG A 175 12.89 13.97 21.50
CA ARG A 175 11.46 13.68 21.36
C ARG A 175 10.95 12.79 22.49
N ARG A 176 9.78 13.14 23.02
CA ARG A 176 9.04 12.25 23.90
C ARG A 176 8.40 11.16 23.04
N ALA A 177 8.57 9.90 23.44
CA ALA A 177 8.02 8.75 22.74
C ALA A 177 6.86 8.13 23.54
N ASP A 178 5.65 8.20 22.99
CA ASP A 178 4.48 7.51 23.55
C ASP A 178 4.12 6.31 22.66
N ILE A 179 4.01 5.11 23.24
CA ILE A 179 3.62 3.90 22.52
C ILE A 179 2.12 3.69 22.65
N LEU A 180 1.42 3.71 21.52
CA LEU A 180 -0.04 3.59 21.47
C LEU A 180 -0.45 2.38 20.63
N PRO A 181 -1.50 1.63 21.02
CA PRO A 181 -2.05 0.59 20.18
C PRO A 181 -2.68 1.19 18.92
N MET A 182 -2.55 0.52 17.79
CA MET A 182 -3.17 0.98 16.55
C MET A 182 -4.70 0.93 16.64
N THR A 183 -5.35 2.05 16.32
CA THR A 183 -6.80 2.17 16.17
C THR A 183 -7.21 1.61 14.80
N GLY A 184 -7.34 0.29 14.70
CA GLY A 184 -7.73 -0.37 13.46
C GLY A 184 -7.36 -1.85 13.42
N ASN A 185 -6.70 -2.29 12.35
CA ASN A 185 -6.22 -3.67 12.24
C ASN A 185 -5.13 -3.94 13.29
N ARG A 186 -5.54 -4.53 14.42
CA ARG A 186 -4.67 -4.86 15.55
C ARG A 186 -3.77 -6.05 15.32
N LYS A 187 -3.99 -6.81 14.24
CA LYS A 187 -3.18 -8.00 13.94
C LYS A 187 -1.75 -7.56 13.62
N PRO A 188 -0.74 -7.98 14.40
CA PRO A 188 0.64 -7.60 14.14
C PRO A 188 1.17 -8.33 12.90
N PHE A 189 2.07 -7.68 12.18
CA PHE A 189 2.80 -8.32 11.10
C PHE A 189 3.76 -9.37 11.65
N ARG A 190 3.73 -10.56 11.06
CA ARG A 190 4.64 -11.66 11.39
C ARG A 190 6.00 -11.41 10.75
N ALA A 191 6.92 -10.83 11.50
CA ALA A 191 8.30 -10.65 11.06
C ALA A 191 9.08 -11.97 11.15
N ALA A 192 10.00 -12.18 10.21
CA ALA A 192 10.90 -13.34 10.20
C ALA A 192 12.23 -13.09 10.97
N CYS A 193 12.37 -11.93 11.61
CA CYS A 193 13.57 -11.59 12.38
C CYS A 193 13.56 -12.31 13.73
N ALA A 194 14.70 -12.84 14.17
CA ALA A 194 14.83 -13.57 15.45
C ALA A 194 14.27 -12.80 16.66
N THR A 195 14.48 -11.48 16.71
CA THR A 195 14.02 -10.61 17.80
C THR A 195 12.49 -10.39 17.80
N HIS A 196 11.88 -10.43 16.61
CA HIS A 196 10.49 -10.01 16.39
C HIS A 196 9.60 -11.12 15.83
N ALA A 197 10.12 -12.33 15.74
CA ALA A 197 9.37 -13.53 15.40
C ALA A 197 8.32 -13.73 16.50
N LEU A 198 7.05 -13.76 16.09
CA LEU A 198 5.98 -14.14 16.99
C LEU A 198 5.98 -15.67 17.09
N PRO A 199 5.76 -16.24 18.29
CA PRO A 199 5.64 -17.67 18.48
C PRO A 199 4.44 -18.26 17.73
#